data_AF-A0A5J4Y4Y8-F1
#
_entry.id   AF-A0A5J4Y4Y8-F1
#
_cell.length_a   1.000
_cell.length_b   1.000
_cell.length_c   1.000
_cell.angle_alpha   90.00
_cell.angle_beta   90.00
_cell.angle_gamma   90.00
#
_symmetry.space_group_name_H-M   'P 1'
#
loop_
_entity.id
_entity.type
_entity.pdbx_description
1 polymer ?
#
loop_
_entity_poly.entity_id
_entity_poly.type
_entity_poly.pdbx_seq_one_letter_code
_entity_poly.pdbx_strand_id
1 'polypeptide(L)'
;MPPHSHLRGQSCAIGDRTFDQGTRGVGGNLGCPTCSVGEENVTMLDDKHYSQENILIHEFAHSVMCIGMDDEQRQSVCGAYEEAKQLGLYQKHIYMMANADEYWAEATQSWFDATARTDVNDGFNTRDKIKAHDPMLAMLLMHAYGDGLWRYTHTMPRNWGGCPRSSPVQHPSLYDQQVRQPVLAPTQTVLSVQYHQPQYGQFGGDKHSKIFAEGFHWSRT
;
A
#
# COMPACT_ATOMS: atom_id res chain seq x y z
N MET A 1 23.03 -4.77 4.79
CA MET A 1 21.96 -5.51 5.50
C MET A 1 22.28 -7.00 5.53
N PRO A 2 22.48 -7.65 6.71
CA PRO A 2 22.94 -9.05 6.78
C PRO A 2 22.08 -10.08 6.02
N PRO A 3 20.73 -10.04 6.09
CA PRO A 3 19.86 -10.94 5.31
C PRO A 3 19.92 -10.71 3.79
N HIS A 4 20.26 -9.49 3.37
CA HIS A 4 20.40 -9.10 1.95
C HIS A 4 21.87 -8.98 1.53
N SER A 5 22.77 -9.68 2.21
CA SER A 5 24.22 -9.60 1.94
C SER A 5 24.60 -9.99 0.51
N HIS A 6 23.77 -10.79 -0.16
CA HIS A 6 23.91 -11.17 -1.56
C HIS A 6 23.78 -9.97 -2.52
N LEU A 7 23.14 -8.86 -2.13
CA LEU A 7 23.00 -7.64 -2.95
C LEU A 7 24.21 -6.70 -2.86
N ARG A 8 25.19 -7.00 -2.00
CA ARG A 8 26.40 -6.17 -1.82
C ARG A 8 27.12 -5.96 -3.16
N GLY A 9 27.39 -4.71 -3.50
CA GLY A 9 28.10 -4.34 -4.73
C GLY A 9 27.30 -4.55 -6.02
N GLN A 10 26.05 -5.03 -5.96
CA GLN A 10 25.19 -5.12 -7.13
C GLN A 10 24.60 -3.75 -7.48
N SER A 11 24.38 -3.49 -8.77
CA SER A 11 23.72 -2.27 -9.24
C SER A 11 22.23 -2.29 -8.88
N CYS A 12 21.70 -1.17 -8.42
CA CYS A 12 20.26 -1.00 -8.29
C CYS A 12 19.62 -0.78 -9.68
N ALA A 13 18.34 -1.13 -9.85
CA ALA A 13 17.65 -1.02 -11.13
C ALA A 13 17.49 0.44 -11.64
N ILE A 14 17.77 1.44 -10.79
CA ILE A 14 17.59 2.87 -11.10
C ILE A 14 18.90 3.65 -10.87
N GLY A 15 19.64 3.87 -11.95
CA GLY A 15 20.87 4.69 -12.02
C GLY A 15 22.17 3.93 -11.78
N ASP A 16 23.32 4.61 -11.94
CA ASP A 16 24.68 4.03 -11.78
C ASP A 16 25.08 3.76 -10.31
N ARG A 17 24.11 3.63 -9.41
CA ARG A 17 24.34 3.42 -7.97
C ARG A 17 24.24 1.94 -7.63
N THR A 18 25.07 1.49 -6.70
CA THR A 18 24.89 0.16 -6.10
C THR A 18 23.74 0.16 -5.09
N PHE A 19 23.24 -1.02 -4.76
CA PHE A 19 22.31 -1.20 -3.62
C PHE A 19 22.88 -0.59 -2.32
N ASP A 20 24.19 -0.68 -2.11
CA ASP A 20 24.85 -0.10 -0.93
C ASP A 20 24.81 1.44 -0.90
N GLN A 21 24.69 2.10 -2.06
CA GLN A 21 24.72 3.56 -2.19
C GLN A 21 23.34 4.19 -2.28
N GLY A 22 22.40 3.49 -2.94
CA GLY A 22 21.09 4.04 -3.28
C GLY A 22 19.96 3.52 -2.40
N THR A 23 20.07 2.28 -1.91
CA THR A 23 18.93 1.56 -1.33
C THR A 23 18.90 1.76 0.17
N ARG A 24 17.77 2.28 0.67
CA ARG A 24 17.48 2.39 2.11
C ARG A 24 16.32 1.48 2.54
N GLY A 25 15.80 0.65 1.65
CA GLY A 25 14.72 -0.29 1.91
C GLY A 25 14.80 -1.50 0.98
N VAL A 26 14.48 -2.69 1.46
CA VAL A 26 14.29 -3.88 0.62
C VAL A 26 13.12 -4.69 1.16
N GLY A 27 12.12 -4.92 0.30
CA GLY A 27 10.96 -5.73 0.57
C GLY A 27 11.28 -7.21 0.64
N GLY A 28 10.54 -7.92 1.50
CA GLY A 28 10.64 -9.37 1.61
C GLY A 28 9.97 -10.09 0.44
N ASN A 29 10.52 -11.26 0.09
CA ASN A 29 9.93 -12.19 -0.88
C ASN A 29 10.19 -13.64 -0.44
N LEU A 30 9.67 -14.63 -1.17
CA LEU A 30 9.85 -16.05 -0.81
C LEU A 30 11.31 -16.51 -0.75
N GLY A 31 12.21 -15.89 -1.52
CA GLY A 31 13.65 -16.21 -1.50
C GLY A 31 14.41 -15.55 -0.34
N CYS A 32 13.94 -14.39 0.12
CA CYS A 32 14.43 -13.72 1.32
C CYS A 32 13.25 -13.06 2.05
N PRO A 33 12.61 -13.76 3.01
CA PRO A 33 11.39 -13.30 3.67
C PRO A 33 11.69 -12.29 4.78
N THR A 34 12.60 -11.36 4.50
CA THR A 34 12.99 -10.28 5.41
C THR A 34 12.73 -8.96 4.71
N CYS A 35 11.94 -8.11 5.35
CA CYS A 35 11.85 -6.69 5.01
C CYS A 35 12.89 -5.94 5.83
N SER A 36 13.56 -4.96 5.23
CA SER A 36 14.47 -4.10 5.97
C SER A 36 14.45 -2.67 5.46
N VAL A 37 14.79 -1.74 6.35
CA VAL A 37 14.75 -0.31 6.10
C VAL A 37 15.85 0.40 6.89
N GLY A 38 16.29 1.56 6.43
CA GLY A 38 17.17 2.46 7.15
C GLY A 38 16.51 3.04 8.39
N GLU A 39 17.24 3.05 9.51
CA GLU A 39 16.77 3.58 10.79
C GLU A 39 16.39 5.07 10.70
N GLU A 40 17.12 5.85 9.88
CA GLU A 40 16.85 7.26 9.62
C GLU A 40 15.46 7.49 9.03
N ASN A 41 14.91 6.56 8.23
CA ASN A 41 13.58 6.71 7.67
C ASN A 41 12.49 6.44 8.72
N VAL A 42 12.67 5.38 9.52
CA VAL A 42 11.72 5.03 10.59
C VAL A 42 11.71 6.09 11.69
N THR A 43 12.87 6.64 12.02
CA THR A 43 13.00 7.71 13.02
C THR A 43 12.73 9.09 12.41
N MET A 44 12.82 9.26 11.10
CA MET A 44 12.80 10.54 10.39
C MET A 44 13.89 11.51 10.87
N LEU A 45 15.00 10.99 11.40
CA LEU A 45 16.16 11.76 11.85
C LEU A 45 17.21 11.82 10.74
N ASP A 46 17.49 13.03 10.25
CA ASP A 46 18.52 13.28 9.22
C ASP A 46 18.38 12.39 7.96
N ASP A 47 17.16 11.98 7.63
CA ASP A 47 16.87 11.26 6.38
C ASP A 47 17.05 12.22 5.20
N LYS A 48 18.13 12.03 4.44
CA LYS A 48 18.47 12.84 3.27
C LYS A 48 17.92 12.26 1.97
N HIS A 49 17.47 11.00 1.99
CA HIS A 49 17.13 10.26 0.79
C HIS A 49 15.61 10.17 0.61
N TYR A 50 14.87 9.92 1.70
CA TYR A 50 13.45 9.60 1.69
C TYR A 50 12.67 10.44 2.72
N SER A 51 13.02 11.72 2.86
CA SER A 51 12.50 12.64 3.89
C SER A 51 11.01 13.00 3.80
N GLN A 52 10.35 12.58 2.71
CA GLN A 52 8.95 12.87 2.40
C GLN A 52 8.08 11.62 2.39
N GLU A 53 8.61 10.48 2.83
CA GLU A 53 7.88 9.22 2.81
C GLU A 53 8.36 8.25 3.90
N ASN A 54 7.51 7.30 4.26
CA ASN A 54 7.90 6.15 5.06
C ASN A 54 8.07 4.96 4.11
N ILE A 55 9.32 4.63 3.77
CA ILE A 55 9.62 3.53 2.85
C ILE A 55 9.41 2.18 3.52
N LEU A 56 9.41 2.08 4.86
CA LEU A 56 9.07 0.82 5.52
C LEU A 56 7.69 0.32 5.10
N ILE A 57 6.69 1.21 4.97
CA ILE A 57 5.35 0.83 4.51
C ILE A 57 5.40 0.31 3.06
N HIS A 58 6.23 0.90 2.19
CA HIS A 58 6.46 0.43 0.82
C HIS A 58 7.05 -0.99 0.80
N GLU A 59 8.19 -1.18 1.49
CA GLU A 59 8.90 -2.46 1.49
C GLU A 59 8.08 -3.57 2.19
N PHE A 60 7.31 -3.19 3.21
CA PHE A 60 6.39 -4.11 3.85
C PHE A 60 5.23 -4.49 2.93
N ALA A 61 4.75 -3.59 2.05
CA ALA A 61 3.73 -3.89 1.06
C ALA A 61 4.20 -4.99 0.08
N HIS A 62 5.46 -4.96 -0.36
CA HIS A 62 6.05 -6.06 -1.11
C HIS A 62 6.01 -7.37 -0.31
N SER A 63 6.30 -7.32 0.98
CA SER A 63 6.24 -8.52 1.83
C SER A 63 4.81 -9.08 1.93
N VAL A 64 3.81 -8.21 2.06
CA VAL A 64 2.39 -8.60 2.06
C VAL A 64 2.04 -9.27 0.74
N MET A 65 2.42 -8.70 -0.40
CA MET A 65 2.12 -9.26 -1.72
C MET A 65 2.90 -10.54 -2.02
N CYS A 66 4.21 -10.57 -1.76
CA CYS A 66 5.09 -11.67 -2.17
C CYS A 66 5.08 -12.86 -1.21
N ILE A 67 4.74 -12.64 0.07
CA ILE A 67 4.78 -13.68 1.10
C ILE A 67 3.38 -13.97 1.65
N GLY A 68 2.56 -12.92 1.83
CA GLY A 68 1.25 -13.03 2.47
C GLY A 68 0.11 -13.40 1.52
N MET A 69 0.20 -13.01 0.25
CA MET A 69 -0.86 -13.26 -0.73
C MET A 69 -0.72 -14.61 -1.44
N ASP A 70 -1.86 -15.26 -1.67
CA ASP A 70 -1.95 -16.41 -2.56
C ASP A 70 -1.89 -16.00 -4.04
N ASP A 71 -1.88 -17.00 -4.93
CA ASP A 71 -1.73 -16.78 -6.37
C ASP A 71 -2.90 -15.99 -6.99
N GLU A 72 -4.13 -16.17 -6.51
CA GLU A 72 -5.32 -15.50 -7.04
C GLU A 72 -5.33 -14.01 -6.64
N GLN A 73 -4.94 -13.73 -5.40
CA GLN A 73 -4.79 -12.38 -4.88
C GLN A 73 -3.70 -11.61 -5.65
N ARG A 74 -2.53 -12.23 -5.89
CA ARG A 74 -1.47 -11.62 -6.70
C ARG A 74 -1.92 -11.40 -8.15
N GLN A 75 -2.63 -12.35 -8.75
CA GLN A 75 -3.20 -12.18 -10.10
C GLN A 75 -4.19 -11.03 -10.18
N SER A 76 -4.96 -10.79 -9.12
CA SER A 76 -5.91 -9.68 -9.05
C SER A 76 -5.21 -8.32 -9.04
N VAL A 77 -4.08 -8.20 -8.32
CA VAL A 77 -3.21 -7.01 -8.36
C VAL A 77 -2.62 -6.80 -9.76
N CYS A 78 -2.08 -7.86 -10.38
CA CYS A 78 -1.55 -7.79 -11.75
C CYS A 78 -2.63 -7.37 -12.77
N GLY A 79 -3.86 -7.87 -12.62
CA GLY A 79 -5.00 -7.51 -13.45
C GLY A 79 -5.36 -6.03 -13.32
N ALA A 80 -5.44 -5.53 -12.08
CA ALA A 80 -5.71 -4.12 -11.81
C ALA A 80 -4.62 -3.20 -12.39
N TYR A 81 -3.35 -3.59 -12.27
CA TYR A 81 -2.24 -2.86 -12.87
C TYR A 81 -2.36 -2.78 -14.41
N GLU A 82 -2.63 -3.88 -15.09
CA GLU A 82 -2.78 -3.88 -16.54
C GLU A 82 -4.00 -3.06 -17.00
N GLU A 83 -5.10 -3.09 -16.25
CA GLU A 83 -6.27 -2.24 -16.52
C GLU A 83 -5.94 -0.75 -16.33
N ALA A 84 -5.29 -0.37 -15.22
CA ALA A 84 -4.85 0.99 -14.97
C ALA A 84 -3.93 1.52 -16.07
N LYS A 85 -3.05 0.66 -16.60
CA LYS A 85 -2.15 0.96 -17.72
C LYS A 85 -2.90 1.14 -19.04
N GLN A 86 -3.90 0.30 -19.32
CA GLN A 86 -4.73 0.38 -20.53
C GLN A 86 -5.61 1.64 -20.54
N LEU A 87 -6.19 1.96 -19.39
CA LEU A 87 -7.02 3.15 -19.20
C LEU A 87 -6.20 4.44 -19.09
N GLY A 88 -4.88 4.34 -18.88
CA GLY A 88 -4.00 5.48 -18.71
C GLY A 88 -4.32 6.27 -17.43
N LEU A 89 -4.71 5.59 -16.35
CA LEU A 89 -5.08 6.23 -15.09
C LEU A 89 -3.92 7.05 -14.50
N TYR A 90 -2.69 6.62 -14.73
CA TYR A 90 -1.49 7.29 -14.23
C TYR A 90 -0.54 7.63 -15.38
N GLN A 91 0.33 8.62 -15.16
CA GLN A 91 1.46 8.87 -16.06
C GLN A 91 2.32 7.62 -16.28
N LYS A 92 2.64 7.28 -17.54
CA LYS A 92 3.29 6.00 -17.92
C LYS A 92 4.70 5.78 -17.37
N HIS A 93 5.40 6.85 -17.00
CA HIS A 93 6.83 6.81 -16.64
C HIS A 93 7.10 7.09 -15.17
N ILE A 94 6.05 7.16 -14.35
CA ILE A 94 6.21 7.30 -12.90
C ILE A 94 6.53 5.93 -12.29
N TYR A 95 7.16 5.96 -11.12
CA TYR A 95 7.66 4.75 -10.46
C TYR A 95 6.53 3.75 -10.11
N MET A 96 5.37 4.24 -9.66
CA MET A 96 4.17 3.43 -9.42
C MET A 96 3.74 2.61 -10.66
N MET A 97 4.06 3.05 -11.87
CA MET A 97 3.72 2.33 -13.11
C MET A 97 4.88 1.54 -13.71
N ALA A 98 5.96 1.31 -12.95
CA ALA A 98 7.09 0.51 -13.42
C ALA A 98 6.72 -0.97 -13.59
N ASN A 99 5.99 -1.53 -12.62
CA ASN A 99 5.45 -2.90 -12.63
C ASN A 99 4.32 -3.04 -11.59
N ALA A 100 3.67 -4.20 -11.53
CA ALA A 100 2.56 -4.47 -10.63
C ALA A 100 2.95 -4.44 -9.13
N ASP A 101 4.19 -4.79 -8.79
CA ASP A 101 4.68 -4.80 -7.41
C ASP A 101 4.85 -3.36 -6.90
N GLU A 102 5.42 -2.46 -7.71
CA GLU A 102 5.55 -1.04 -7.39
C GLU A 102 4.19 -0.33 -7.36
N TYR A 103 3.29 -0.70 -8.28
CA TYR A 103 1.90 -0.23 -8.31
C TYR A 103 1.19 -0.53 -6.99
N TRP A 104 1.36 -1.75 -6.45
CA TRP A 104 0.83 -2.13 -5.16
C TRP A 104 1.51 -1.40 -3.99
N ALA A 105 2.84 -1.28 -4.01
CA ALA A 105 3.60 -0.72 -2.91
C ALA A 105 3.38 0.79 -2.73
N GLU A 106 3.43 1.57 -3.82
CA GLU A 106 3.15 3.01 -3.83
C GLU A 106 1.69 3.32 -3.45
N ALA A 107 0.75 2.50 -3.91
CA ALA A 107 -0.64 2.62 -3.52
C ALA A 107 -0.87 2.25 -2.05
N THR A 108 -0.11 1.29 -1.51
CA THR A 108 -0.13 0.96 -0.08
C THR A 108 0.39 2.13 0.77
N GLN A 109 1.50 2.78 0.37
CA GLN A 109 1.94 4.01 1.03
C GLN A 109 0.84 5.07 1.02
N SER A 110 0.18 5.26 -0.12
CA SER A 110 -0.94 6.19 -0.26
C SER A 110 -2.13 5.79 0.62
N TRP A 111 -2.46 4.49 0.75
CA TRP A 111 -3.54 3.97 1.59
C TRP A 111 -3.38 4.30 3.07
N PHE A 112 -2.14 4.46 3.53
CA PHE A 112 -1.81 4.83 4.91
C PHE A 112 -1.36 6.29 5.04
N ASP A 113 -1.50 7.11 4.00
CA ASP A 113 -1.02 8.50 3.92
C ASP A 113 0.46 8.62 4.34
N ALA A 114 1.27 7.65 3.90
CA ALA A 114 2.66 7.45 4.29
C ALA A 114 3.67 8.12 3.34
N THR A 115 3.20 8.94 2.40
CA THR A 115 4.06 9.69 1.47
C THR A 115 3.44 11.06 1.18
N ALA A 116 4.29 12.08 1.11
CA ALA A 116 3.95 13.40 0.58
C ALA A 116 4.43 13.58 -0.86
N ARG A 117 5.16 12.60 -1.42
CA ARG A 117 5.66 12.65 -2.79
C ARG A 117 4.52 12.64 -3.79
N THR A 118 4.79 13.25 -4.95
CA THR A 118 3.84 13.35 -6.06
C THR A 118 4.44 12.85 -7.37
N ASP A 119 5.77 12.72 -7.44
CA ASP A 119 6.51 12.35 -8.65
C ASP A 119 6.47 10.84 -8.93
N VAL A 120 6.22 10.03 -7.91
CA VAL A 120 6.17 8.55 -8.02
C VAL A 120 4.77 8.01 -8.26
N ASN A 121 3.73 8.73 -7.83
CA ASN A 121 2.34 8.28 -7.78
C ASN A 121 1.36 9.28 -8.39
N ASP A 122 1.85 10.23 -9.20
CA ASP A 122 1.06 11.27 -9.87
C ASP A 122 0.28 12.19 -8.90
N GLY A 123 0.72 12.25 -7.64
CA GLY A 123 0.08 13.03 -6.59
C GLY A 123 -1.12 12.37 -5.92
N PHE A 124 -1.42 11.10 -6.22
CA PHE A 124 -2.47 10.30 -5.56
C PHE A 124 -2.02 9.73 -4.22
N ASN A 125 -1.40 10.57 -3.40
CA ASN A 125 -0.66 10.21 -2.19
C ASN A 125 -1.50 10.04 -0.90
N THR A 126 -2.83 9.85 -1.01
CA THR A 126 -3.70 9.59 0.14
C THR A 126 -4.73 8.52 -0.16
N ARG A 127 -5.27 7.88 0.89
CA ARG A 127 -6.31 6.84 0.73
C ARG A 127 -7.50 7.34 -0.07
N ASP A 128 -7.98 8.54 0.24
CA ASP A 128 -9.18 9.09 -0.38
C ASP A 128 -8.95 9.40 -1.86
N LYS A 129 -7.74 9.85 -2.21
CA LYS A 129 -7.34 10.05 -3.61
C LYS A 129 -7.32 8.73 -4.38
N ILE A 130 -6.76 7.66 -3.80
CA ILE A 130 -6.79 6.32 -4.42
C ILE A 130 -8.22 5.82 -4.58
N LYS A 131 -9.07 5.92 -3.54
CA LYS A 131 -10.49 5.53 -3.62
C LYS A 131 -11.25 6.24 -4.75
N ALA A 132 -10.96 7.52 -4.97
CA ALA A 132 -11.62 8.31 -5.99
C ALA A 132 -11.08 8.04 -7.40
N HIS A 133 -9.78 7.82 -7.53
CA HIS A 133 -9.08 7.72 -8.82
C HIS A 133 -9.00 6.30 -9.36
N ASP A 134 -8.72 5.33 -8.50
CA ASP A 134 -8.52 3.92 -8.84
C ASP A 134 -9.30 3.03 -7.87
N PRO A 135 -10.64 2.94 -8.06
CA PRO A 135 -11.50 2.21 -7.14
C PRO A 135 -11.23 0.70 -7.14
N MET A 136 -10.68 0.15 -8.23
CA MET A 136 -10.31 -1.27 -8.29
C MET A 136 -9.13 -1.55 -7.35
N LEU A 137 -8.07 -0.76 -7.44
CA LEU A 137 -6.94 -0.85 -6.52
C LEU A 137 -7.37 -0.59 -5.07
N ALA A 138 -8.23 0.40 -4.84
CA ALA A 138 -8.77 0.71 -3.54
C ALA A 138 -9.50 -0.49 -2.90
N MET A 139 -10.25 -1.27 -3.68
CA MET A 139 -10.90 -2.49 -3.18
C MET A 139 -9.88 -3.56 -2.77
N LEU A 140 -8.81 -3.76 -3.54
CA LEU A 140 -7.77 -4.73 -3.21
C LEU A 140 -7.03 -4.33 -1.92
N LEU A 141 -6.68 -3.05 -1.78
CA LEU A 141 -6.08 -2.48 -0.57
C LEU A 141 -7.00 -2.60 0.64
N MET A 142 -8.31 -2.34 0.46
CA MET A 142 -9.31 -2.52 1.51
C MET A 142 -9.43 -3.97 1.96
N HIS A 143 -9.31 -4.94 1.06
CA HIS A 143 -9.33 -6.34 1.45
C HIS A 143 -8.08 -6.74 2.25
N ALA A 144 -6.90 -6.32 1.78
CA ALA A 144 -5.63 -6.64 2.44
C ALA A 144 -5.49 -5.97 3.83
N TYR A 145 -5.89 -4.69 3.94
CA TYR A 145 -5.60 -3.87 5.12
C TYR A 145 -6.83 -3.44 5.92
N GLY A 146 -8.03 -3.57 5.34
CA GLY A 146 -9.24 -2.95 5.86
C GLY A 146 -9.29 -1.43 5.64
N ASP A 147 -10.39 -0.82 6.06
CA ASP A 147 -10.59 0.64 6.02
C ASP A 147 -10.43 1.29 7.40
N GLY A 148 -9.47 0.81 8.19
CA GLY A 148 -9.21 1.34 9.53
C GLY A 148 -8.87 2.83 9.53
N LEU A 149 -9.15 3.53 10.64
CA LEU A 149 -8.95 4.97 10.76
C LEU A 149 -7.48 5.39 10.79
N TRP A 150 -6.57 4.47 11.10
CA TRP A 150 -5.16 4.82 11.25
C TRP A 150 -4.54 5.28 9.92
N ARG A 151 -3.72 6.33 10.02
CA ARG A 151 -2.84 6.86 8.98
C ARG A 151 -1.47 7.09 9.61
N TYR A 152 -0.41 6.93 8.84
CA TYR A 152 0.95 7.12 9.33
C TYR A 152 1.16 8.52 9.91
N THR A 153 0.55 9.55 9.31
CA THR A 153 0.58 10.94 9.79
C THR A 153 0.06 11.11 11.23
N HIS A 154 -0.79 10.22 11.73
CA HIS A 154 -1.27 10.26 13.11
C HIS A 154 -0.16 9.93 14.12
N THR A 155 0.78 9.08 13.72
CA THR A 155 1.83 8.52 14.61
C THR A 155 3.24 8.82 14.16
N MET A 156 3.45 9.49 13.01
CA MET A 156 4.79 9.78 12.48
C MET A 156 5.65 10.54 13.49
N PRO A 157 6.91 10.13 13.73
CA PRO A 157 7.71 10.69 14.82
C PRO A 157 8.03 12.18 14.60
N ARG A 158 8.06 12.64 13.34
CA ARG A 158 8.37 14.01 12.92
C ARG A 158 7.49 14.37 11.71
N ASN A 159 7.34 15.67 11.40
CA ASN A 159 6.71 16.04 10.13
C ASN A 159 7.69 15.83 8.98
N TRP A 160 7.17 15.62 7.77
CA TRP A 160 7.94 15.68 6.54
C TRP A 160 8.73 16.99 6.47
N GLY A 161 10.02 16.92 6.15
CA GLY A 161 10.91 18.09 6.15
C GLY A 161 11.37 18.58 7.54
N GLY A 162 11.14 17.82 8.63
CA GLY A 162 11.75 18.09 9.93
C GLY A 162 11.11 19.24 10.74
N CYS A 163 9.99 19.79 10.30
CA CYS A 163 9.25 20.80 11.07
C CYS A 163 8.64 20.21 12.36
N PRO A 164 8.60 20.96 13.48
CA PRO A 164 7.92 20.53 14.70
C PRO A 164 6.45 20.20 14.43
N ARG A 165 5.94 19.10 15.02
CA ARG A 165 4.53 18.68 14.92
C ARG A 165 3.58 19.87 15.12
N SER A 166 2.63 20.06 14.22
CA SER A 166 1.38 20.73 14.61
C SER A 166 0.69 19.84 15.65
N SER A 167 0.01 20.46 16.62
CA SER A 167 -0.54 19.77 17.79
C SER A 167 -1.22 18.45 17.42
N PRO A 168 -1.00 17.37 18.19
CA PRO A 168 -1.63 16.09 17.90
C PRO A 168 -3.14 16.29 17.81
N VAL A 169 -3.75 15.89 16.69
CA VAL A 169 -5.16 15.54 16.71
C VAL A 169 -5.27 14.46 17.78
N GLN A 170 -5.99 14.73 18.86
CA GLN A 170 -6.28 13.75 19.89
C GLN A 170 -7.10 12.64 19.24
N HIS A 171 -6.42 11.63 18.70
CA HIS A 171 -7.06 10.36 18.44
C HIS A 171 -7.22 9.67 19.79
N PRO A 172 -8.44 9.23 20.15
CA PRO A 172 -8.60 8.31 21.28
C PRO A 172 -7.58 7.19 21.11
N SER A 173 -6.86 6.87 22.18
CA SER A 173 -5.91 5.76 22.13
C SER A 173 -6.61 4.53 21.54
N LEU A 174 -5.92 3.74 20.72
CA LEU A 174 -6.47 2.45 20.26
C LEU A 174 -6.89 1.56 21.45
N TYR A 175 -6.28 1.80 22.62
CA TYR A 175 -6.66 1.25 23.92
C TYR A 175 -8.09 1.60 24.38
N ASP A 176 -8.60 2.79 24.08
CA ASP A 176 -9.95 3.22 24.49
C ASP A 176 -11.07 2.65 23.62
N GLN A 177 -10.80 2.29 22.37
CA GLN A 177 -11.81 1.80 21.42
C GLN A 177 -12.02 0.28 21.51
N GLN A 178 -11.02 -0.49 21.95
CA GLN A 178 -11.10 -1.95 22.02
C GLN A 178 -11.73 -2.49 23.32
N VAL A 179 -11.87 -1.69 24.38
CA VAL A 179 -12.28 -2.17 25.72
C VAL A 179 -13.80 -2.06 25.98
N ARG A 180 -14.61 -1.56 25.02
CA ARG A 180 -16.07 -1.37 25.20
C ARG A 180 -16.98 -2.32 24.45
N GLN A 181 -16.48 -3.42 23.89
CA GLN A 181 -17.34 -4.49 23.39
C GLN A 181 -17.43 -5.59 24.45
N PRO A 182 -18.56 -5.79 25.15
CA PRO A 182 -18.75 -6.99 25.95
C PRO A 182 -18.67 -8.18 25.00
N VAL A 183 -17.84 -9.17 25.35
CA VAL A 183 -17.74 -10.44 24.65
C VAL A 183 -19.10 -11.14 24.77
N LEU A 184 -19.94 -10.99 23.74
CA LEU A 184 -21.14 -11.80 23.60
C LEU A 184 -20.72 -13.18 23.08
N ALA A 185 -21.15 -14.22 23.78
CA ALA A 185 -20.95 -15.62 23.41
C ALA A 185 -21.46 -15.90 21.98
N PRO A 186 -20.87 -16.88 21.27
CA PRO A 186 -21.19 -17.10 19.86
C PRO A 186 -22.59 -17.70 19.72
N THR A 187 -23.57 -16.87 19.37
CA THR A 187 -24.81 -17.35 18.75
C THR A 187 -24.69 -17.18 17.25
N GLN A 188 -24.71 -18.31 16.53
CA GLN A 188 -24.82 -18.35 15.07
C GLN A 188 -25.93 -17.41 14.61
N THR A 189 -25.56 -16.28 14.02
CA THR A 189 -26.48 -15.44 13.26
C THR A 189 -25.79 -15.11 11.96
N VAL A 190 -26.28 -15.74 10.89
CA VAL A 190 -25.90 -15.41 9.52
C VAL A 190 -26.46 -14.01 9.23
N LEU A 191 -25.62 -12.98 9.35
CA LEU A 191 -25.95 -11.64 8.87
C LEU A 191 -25.59 -11.59 7.39
N SER A 192 -26.59 -11.79 6.53
CA SER A 192 -26.50 -11.44 5.11
C SER A 192 -26.45 -9.93 5.00
N VAL A 193 -25.25 -9.37 4.85
CA VAL A 193 -25.10 -7.97 4.44
C VAL A 193 -25.48 -7.89 2.96
N GLN A 194 -26.70 -7.42 2.67
CA GLN A 194 -27.06 -7.05 1.31
C GLN A 194 -26.28 -5.80 0.91
N TYR A 195 -25.26 -5.99 0.08
CA TYR A 195 -24.55 -4.90 -0.57
C TYR A 195 -25.49 -4.27 -1.60
N HIS A 196 -25.84 -3.00 -1.42
CA HIS A 196 -26.53 -2.24 -2.46
C HIS A 196 -25.47 -1.88 -3.52
N GLN A 197 -25.52 -2.54 -4.67
CA GLN A 197 -24.62 -2.23 -5.77
C GLN A 197 -24.85 -0.77 -6.22
N PRO A 198 -23.80 0.06 -6.34
CA PRO A 198 -23.92 1.31 -7.08
C PRO A 198 -24.23 0.97 -8.54
N GLN A 199 -25.21 1.67 -9.13
CA GLN A 199 -25.48 1.56 -10.56
C GLN A 199 -24.30 2.15 -11.33
N TYR A 200 -23.42 1.28 -11.83
CA TYR A 200 -22.41 1.66 -12.81
C TYR A 200 -23.11 2.00 -14.12
N GLY A 201 -22.96 3.24 -14.57
CA GLY A 201 -23.42 3.66 -15.88
C GLY A 201 -22.80 2.78 -16.96
N GLN A 202 -23.63 2.33 -17.91
CA GLN A 202 -23.18 1.54 -19.05
C GLN A 202 -22.16 2.33 -19.87
N PHE A 203 -20.88 1.99 -19.73
CA PHE A 203 -19.88 2.32 -20.75
C PHE A 203 -19.69 1.10 -21.64
N GLY A 204 -19.70 1.37 -22.94
CA GLY A 204 -19.88 0.42 -24.04
C GLY A 204 -18.96 -0.80 -23.96
N GLY A 205 -19.53 -1.94 -24.32
CA GLY A 205 -18.87 -3.23 -24.21
C GLY A 205 -17.63 -3.34 -25.10
N ASP A 206 -16.61 -3.97 -24.53
CA ASP A 206 -15.70 -4.87 -25.24
C ASP A 206 -14.92 -5.73 -24.21
N LYS A 207 -15.30 -7.01 -24.14
CA LYS A 207 -14.59 -8.23 -23.68
C LYS A 207 -13.55 -8.25 -22.52
N HIS A 208 -13.31 -7.20 -21.73
CA HIS A 208 -12.21 -7.18 -20.76
C HIS A 208 -12.60 -6.81 -19.31
N SER A 209 -13.68 -7.39 -18.77
CA SER A 209 -14.09 -7.18 -17.36
C SER A 209 -14.41 -8.46 -16.57
N LYS A 210 -13.86 -9.61 -16.98
CA LYS A 210 -14.23 -10.90 -16.37
C LYS A 210 -13.74 -11.12 -14.94
N ILE A 211 -12.65 -10.49 -14.50
CA ILE A 211 -12.09 -10.73 -13.15
C ILE A 211 -13.01 -10.18 -12.04
N PHE A 212 -13.78 -9.12 -12.32
CA PHE A 212 -14.61 -8.45 -11.31
C PHE A 212 -16.12 -8.58 -11.55
N ALA A 213 -16.56 -9.06 -12.73
CA ALA A 213 -17.96 -9.33 -13.01
C ALA A 213 -18.48 -10.60 -12.30
N GLU A 214 -17.60 -11.54 -11.97
CA GLU A 214 -17.91 -12.78 -11.26
C GLU A 214 -17.48 -12.66 -9.79
N GLY A 215 -18.23 -11.89 -8.98
CA GLY A 215 -18.20 -11.93 -7.52
C GLY A 215 -16.84 -12.23 -6.86
N PHE A 216 -15.92 -11.28 -6.93
CA PHE A 216 -14.61 -11.35 -6.30
C PHE A 216 -14.71 -11.78 -4.82
N HIS A 217 -14.08 -12.89 -4.44
CA HIS A 217 -14.20 -13.49 -3.10
C HIS A 217 -12.84 -13.62 -2.41
N TRP A 218 -12.43 -12.55 -1.72
CA TRP A 218 -11.25 -12.56 -0.85
C TRP A 218 -11.64 -13.09 0.53
N SER A 219 -11.29 -14.34 0.84
CA SER A 219 -11.51 -14.88 2.20
C SER A 219 -10.40 -14.39 3.14
N ARG A 220 -10.76 -13.89 4.33
CA ARG A 220 -9.79 -13.61 5.40
C ARG A 220 -9.40 -14.94 6.05
N THR A 221 -8.14 -15.33 5.93
CA THR A 221 -7.54 -16.43 6.69
C THR A 221 -7.25 -16.01 8.12
#